data_AF-A0A2G6PPA9-F1
#
_entry.id   AF-A0A2G6PPA9-F1
#
_cell.length_a   1.000
_cell.length_b   1.000
_cell.length_c   1.000
_cell.angle_alpha   90.00
_cell.angle_beta   90.00
_cell.angle_gamma   90.00
#
_symmetry.space_group_name_H-M   'P 1'
#
loop_
_entity.id
_entity.type
_entity.pdbx_description
1 polymer ?
#
loop_
_entity_poly.entity_id
_entity_poly.type
_entity_poly.pdbx_seq_one_letter_code
_entity_poly.pdbx_strand_id
1 'polypeptide(L)'
;MKIINPIYDSAFKYLMENEQIAKIVLSIILDTKVVSLQSKPQESTRILGNINISRFDFKAVIQNESGENRSVLVEVQKYKTPDPIIRFRRYLAKNYLKEETIIDAKGKEKTLPLPIISIYILGFDLPEYSCRAIRVDNKPFDIVRQKELQQKNTFIELLTHQSFILIAAPKENVEKKNTRLERFLDLFIQKLQA
;
A
#
# COMPACT_ATOMS: atom_id res chain seq x y z
N MET A 1 -17.77 23.13 -11.01
CA MET A 1 -17.38 21.96 -11.81
C MET A 1 -16.11 21.37 -11.20
N LYS A 2 -16.18 20.24 -10.48
CA LYS A 2 -14.97 19.56 -9.98
C LYS A 2 -14.35 18.84 -11.17
N ILE A 3 -13.27 19.38 -11.73
CA ILE A 3 -12.49 18.69 -12.76
C ILE A 3 -11.85 17.48 -12.08
N ILE A 4 -12.50 16.32 -12.16
CA ILE A 4 -11.90 15.03 -11.79
C ILE A 4 -10.83 14.78 -12.84
N ASN A 5 -9.61 15.24 -12.59
CA ASN A 5 -8.58 15.20 -13.62
C ASN A 5 -8.25 13.72 -13.97
N PRO A 6 -8.59 13.27 -15.20
CA PRO A 6 -8.40 11.89 -15.64
C PRO A 6 -6.92 11.59 -15.94
N ILE A 7 -6.09 12.61 -16.13
CA ILE A 7 -4.64 12.46 -16.39
C ILE A 7 -3.95 11.82 -15.19
N TYR A 8 -4.35 12.13 -13.95
CA TYR A 8 -3.68 11.59 -12.75
C TYR A 8 -4.07 10.15 -12.39
N ASP A 9 -5.29 9.73 -12.71
CA ASP A 9 -5.65 8.32 -12.54
C ASP A 9 -5.02 7.48 -13.64
N SER A 10 -4.96 8.01 -14.87
CA SER A 10 -4.23 7.40 -15.99
C SER A 10 -2.72 7.36 -15.77
N ALA A 11 -2.12 8.43 -15.23
CA ALA A 11 -0.70 8.49 -14.92
C ALA A 11 -0.37 7.52 -13.78
N PHE A 12 -1.15 7.52 -12.69
CA PHE A 12 -0.94 6.57 -11.60
C PHE A 12 -1.07 5.12 -12.09
N LYS A 13 -2.07 4.85 -12.94
CA LYS A 13 -2.21 3.55 -13.61
C LYS A 13 -0.97 3.18 -14.42
N TYR A 14 -0.49 4.09 -15.26
CA TYR A 14 0.72 3.86 -16.07
C TYR A 14 1.96 3.58 -15.21
N LEU A 15 2.14 4.31 -14.10
CA LEU A 15 3.24 4.08 -13.16
C LEU A 15 3.16 2.69 -12.52
N MET A 16 1.96 2.21 -12.21
CA MET A 16 1.74 0.91 -11.54
C MET A 16 1.73 -0.29 -12.50
N GLU A 17 1.36 -0.09 -13.77
CA GLU A 17 1.41 -1.13 -14.81
C GLU A 17 2.84 -1.39 -15.29
N ASN A 18 3.72 -0.39 -15.23
CA ASN A 18 5.14 -0.55 -15.53
C ASN A 18 5.88 -1.13 -14.32
N GLU A 19 6.35 -2.37 -14.41
CA GLU A 19 7.01 -3.08 -13.30
C GLU A 19 8.21 -2.32 -12.72
N GLN A 20 9.07 -1.74 -13.56
CA GLN A 20 10.27 -1.03 -13.11
C GLN A 20 9.90 0.21 -12.29
N ILE A 21 8.92 0.97 -12.77
CA ILE A 21 8.42 2.16 -12.09
C ILE A 21 7.66 1.79 -10.82
N ALA A 22 6.80 0.76 -10.87
CA ALA A 22 6.05 0.27 -9.73
C ALA A 22 6.99 -0.18 -8.61
N LYS A 23 8.10 -0.87 -8.92
CA LYS A 23 9.13 -1.23 -7.93
C LYS A 23 9.73 -0.01 -7.25
N ILE A 24 10.02 1.07 -7.99
CA ILE A 24 10.56 2.32 -7.44
C ILE A 24 9.54 2.95 -6.50
N VAL A 25 8.29 3.10 -6.95
CA VAL A 25 7.20 3.69 -6.16
C VAL A 25 6.96 2.90 -4.88
N LEU A 26 6.83 1.58 -4.97
CA LEU A 26 6.63 0.71 -3.81
C LEU A 26 7.83 0.78 -2.87
N SER A 27 9.06 0.85 -3.39
CA SER A 27 10.25 1.01 -2.53
C SER A 27 10.25 2.33 -1.77
N ILE A 28 9.75 3.41 -2.37
CA ILE A 28 9.59 4.71 -1.71
C ILE A 28 8.52 4.66 -0.61
N ILE A 29 7.37 4.05 -0.89
CA ILE A 29 6.26 3.98 0.06
C ILE A 29 6.58 3.08 1.25
N LEU A 30 7.16 1.91 0.97
CA LEU A 30 7.49 0.90 1.99
C LEU A 30 8.76 1.24 2.77
N ASP A 31 9.53 2.23 2.31
CA ASP A 31 10.86 2.56 2.81
C ASP A 31 11.75 1.31 2.92
N THR A 32 11.69 0.45 1.91
CA THR A 32 12.33 -0.86 1.87
C THR A 32 12.60 -1.23 0.43
N LYS A 33 13.72 -1.91 0.16
CA LYS A 33 14.05 -2.32 -1.21
C LYS A 33 13.11 -3.42 -1.72
N VAL A 34 12.43 -3.15 -2.83
CA VAL A 34 11.63 -4.14 -3.58
C VAL A 34 12.53 -4.81 -4.63
N VAL A 35 12.90 -6.07 -4.37
CA VAL A 35 13.84 -6.85 -5.20
C VAL A 35 13.19 -7.31 -6.51
N SER A 36 11.97 -7.84 -6.43
CA SER A 36 11.18 -8.25 -7.59
C SER A 36 9.70 -8.00 -7.35
N LEU A 37 8.95 -7.87 -8.45
CA LEU A 37 7.54 -7.57 -8.43
C LEU A 37 6.85 -8.38 -9.53
N GLN A 38 5.77 -9.07 -9.18
CA GLN A 38 4.91 -9.76 -10.14
C GLN A 38 3.52 -9.13 -10.07
N SER A 39 3.11 -8.47 -11.15
CA SER A 39 1.75 -7.94 -11.29
C SER A 39 0.72 -9.07 -11.24
N LYS A 40 -0.32 -8.90 -10.44
CA LYS A 40 -1.46 -9.81 -10.34
C LYS A 40 -2.66 -9.25 -11.10
N PRO A 41 -3.70 -10.05 -11.40
CA PRO A 41 -4.89 -9.57 -12.09
C PRO A 41 -5.44 -8.31 -11.42
N GLN A 42 -5.43 -7.20 -12.17
CA GLN A 42 -5.83 -5.89 -11.70
C GLN A 42 -7.33 -5.73 -11.93
N GLU A 43 -8.05 -5.11 -11.00
CA GLU A 43 -9.32 -4.49 -11.37
C GLU A 43 -8.98 -3.19 -12.09
N SER A 44 -9.01 -3.25 -13.43
CA SER A 44 -8.97 -2.06 -14.28
C SER A 44 -10.04 -1.08 -13.83
N THR A 45 -9.72 0.21 -13.96
CA THR A 45 -10.49 1.39 -13.56
C THR A 45 -11.98 1.18 -13.81
N ARG A 46 -12.70 0.61 -12.85
CA ARG A 46 -14.15 0.50 -12.95
C ARG A 46 -14.65 1.90 -12.67
N ILE A 47 -15.16 2.53 -13.72
CA ILE A 47 -16.02 3.70 -13.64
C ILE A 47 -17.28 3.22 -12.88
N LEU A 48 -17.27 3.31 -11.55
CA LEU A 48 -18.48 3.23 -10.74
C LEU A 48 -19.13 4.62 -10.80
N GLY A 49 -19.92 4.88 -11.84
CA GLY A 49 -20.53 6.19 -12.08
C GLY A 49 -19.51 7.24 -12.56
N ASN A 50 -19.18 8.24 -11.74
CA ASN A 50 -18.16 9.27 -12.05
C ASN A 50 -16.84 9.08 -11.28
N ILE A 51 -16.68 7.95 -10.58
CA ILE A 51 -15.55 7.72 -9.67
C ILE A 51 -14.51 6.81 -10.35
N ASN A 52 -13.33 7.37 -10.63
CA ASN A 52 -12.16 6.59 -11.04
C ASN A 52 -11.56 5.90 -9.82
N ILE A 53 -11.64 4.57 -9.80
CA ILE A 53 -11.06 3.76 -8.74
C ILE A 53 -9.96 2.89 -9.34
N SER A 54 -8.76 2.95 -8.79
CA SER A 54 -7.61 2.17 -9.26
C SER A 54 -7.14 1.22 -8.16
N ARG A 55 -7.01 -0.06 -8.50
CA ARG A 55 -6.47 -1.11 -7.63
C ARG A 55 -5.38 -1.88 -8.35
N PHE A 56 -4.25 -2.04 -7.69
CA PHE A 56 -3.11 -2.82 -8.18
C PHE A 56 -2.71 -3.82 -7.10
N ASP A 57 -2.71 -5.10 -7.47
CA ASP A 57 -2.23 -6.18 -6.62
C ASP A 57 -0.88 -6.66 -7.15
N PHE A 58 0.05 -6.90 -6.25
CA PHE A 58 1.36 -7.43 -6.57
C PHE A 58 1.74 -8.56 -5.63
N LYS A 59 2.52 -9.51 -6.14
CA LYS A 59 3.40 -10.33 -5.32
C LYS A 59 4.78 -9.70 -5.38
N ALA A 60 5.32 -9.29 -4.24
CA ALA A 60 6.60 -8.62 -4.16
C ALA A 60 7.59 -9.44 -3.34
N VAL A 61 8.87 -9.37 -3.71
CA VAL A 61 9.97 -9.78 -2.82
C VAL A 61 10.62 -8.52 -2.28
N ILE A 62 10.58 -8.34 -0.97
CA ILE A 62 11.17 -7.19 -0.27
C ILE A 62 12.35 -7.63 0.59
N GLN A 63 13.37 -6.79 0.66
CA GLN A 63 14.59 -7.07 1.40
C GLN A 63 14.60 -6.26 2.70
N ASN A 64 14.69 -6.91 3.85
CA ASN A 64 14.79 -6.23 5.14
C ASN A 64 16.19 -5.60 5.36
N GLU A 65 16.36 -4.87 6.45
CA GLU A 65 17.63 -4.22 6.82
C GLU A 65 18.80 -5.21 6.96
N SER A 66 18.53 -6.48 7.35
CA SER A 66 19.54 -7.53 7.44
C SER A 66 19.85 -8.21 6.10
N GLY A 67 19.26 -7.76 5.00
CA GLY A 67 19.47 -8.31 3.66
C GLY A 67 18.64 -9.54 3.32
N GLU A 68 17.76 -9.98 4.22
CA GLU A 68 16.89 -11.15 4.01
C GLU A 68 15.69 -10.79 3.13
N ASN A 69 15.45 -11.64 2.14
CA ASN A 69 14.34 -11.49 1.21
C ASN A 69 13.08 -12.18 1.75
N ARG A 70 11.93 -11.50 1.68
CA ARG A 70 10.63 -12.08 2.01
C ARG A 70 9.60 -11.79 0.92
N SER A 71 8.78 -12.80 0.61
CA SER A 71 7.66 -12.66 -0.33
C SER A 71 6.43 -12.12 0.41
N VAL A 72 5.75 -11.13 -0.17
CA VAL A 72 4.55 -10.50 0.38
C VAL A 72 3.53 -10.21 -0.71
N LEU A 73 2.25 -10.13 -0.34
CA LEU A 73 1.21 -9.57 -1.18
C LEU A 73 1.11 -8.06 -0.90
N VAL A 74 1.20 -7.24 -1.94
CA VAL A 74 1.02 -5.79 -1.84
C VAL A 74 -0.25 -5.39 -2.56
N GLU A 75 -1.18 -4.77 -1.85
CA GLU A 75 -2.40 -4.23 -2.40
C GLU A 75 -2.35 -2.70 -2.36
N VAL A 76 -2.37 -2.07 -3.52
CA VAL A 76 -2.40 -0.61 -3.65
C VAL A 76 -3.77 -0.17 -4.13
N GLN A 77 -4.40 0.73 -3.38
CA GLN A 77 -5.68 1.29 -3.78
C GLN A 77 -5.72 2.81 -3.65
N LYS A 78 -6.25 3.48 -4.69
CA LYS A 78 -6.40 4.93 -4.74
C LYS A 78 -7.86 5.36 -4.81
N TYR A 79 -8.22 6.35 -4.00
CA TYR A 79 -9.60 6.79 -3.81
C TYR A 79 -9.73 8.30 -3.72
N LYS A 80 -10.80 8.85 -4.28
CA LYS A 80 -11.07 10.30 -4.26
C LYS A 80 -12.21 10.71 -3.32
N THR A 81 -13.10 9.79 -2.98
CA THR A 81 -14.30 10.07 -2.18
C THR A 81 -14.22 9.41 -0.80
N PRO A 82 -14.78 10.06 0.24
CA PRO A 82 -14.99 9.43 1.54
C PRO A 82 -15.89 8.19 1.44
N ASP A 83 -15.79 7.30 2.42
CA ASP A 83 -16.48 6.01 2.54
C ASP A 83 -16.10 4.86 1.57
N PRO A 84 -14.80 4.50 1.46
CA PRO A 84 -14.39 3.32 0.70
C PRO A 84 -14.28 2.04 1.57
N ILE A 85 -14.71 2.08 2.84
CA ILE A 85 -14.36 1.08 3.86
C ILE A 85 -14.83 -0.33 3.47
N ILE A 86 -16.09 -0.47 3.06
CA ILE A 86 -16.66 -1.78 2.67
C ILE A 86 -15.87 -2.38 1.51
N ARG A 87 -15.46 -1.55 0.55
CA ARG A 87 -14.66 -1.97 -0.60
C ARG A 87 -13.26 -2.42 -0.17
N PHE A 88 -12.57 -1.65 0.69
CA PHE A 88 -11.25 -2.04 1.23
C PHE A 88 -11.33 -3.40 1.91
N ARG A 89 -12.32 -3.57 2.80
CA ARG A 89 -12.52 -4.80 3.56
C ARG A 89 -12.75 -6.00 2.64
N ARG A 90 -13.54 -5.84 1.58
CA ARG A 90 -13.83 -6.92 0.63
C ARG A 90 -12.57 -7.42 -0.08
N TYR A 91 -11.68 -6.53 -0.49
CA TYR A 91 -10.45 -6.94 -1.19
C TYR A 91 -9.40 -7.50 -0.25
N LEU A 92 -9.24 -6.87 0.90
CA LEU A 92 -8.38 -7.40 1.95
C LEU A 92 -8.81 -8.83 2.32
N ALA A 93 -10.10 -9.09 2.50
CA ALA A 93 -10.63 -10.42 2.74
C ALA A 93 -10.29 -11.41 1.62
N LYS A 94 -10.35 -10.99 0.35
CA LYS A 94 -9.91 -11.83 -0.78
C LYS A 94 -8.43 -12.16 -0.70
N ASN A 95 -7.56 -11.25 -0.27
CA ASN A 95 -6.13 -11.54 -0.13
C ASN A 95 -5.85 -12.51 1.02
N TYR A 96 -6.60 -12.45 2.12
CA TYR A 96 -6.49 -13.44 3.20
C TYR A 96 -6.85 -14.87 2.78
N LEU A 97 -7.67 -15.03 1.73
CA LEU A 97 -8.02 -16.34 1.19
C LEU A 97 -7.00 -16.88 0.18
N LYS A 98 -6.04 -16.06 -0.28
CA LYS A 98 -5.10 -16.46 -1.32
C LYS A 98 -3.92 -17.22 -0.75
N GLU A 99 -3.50 -18.22 -1.49
CA GLU A 99 -2.19 -18.84 -1.35
C GLU A 99 -1.37 -18.60 -2.62
N GLU A 100 -0.05 -18.58 -2.47
CA GLU A 100 0.88 -18.30 -3.55
C GLU A 100 1.95 -19.40 -3.60
N THR A 101 2.26 -19.84 -4.81
CA THR A 101 3.38 -20.75 -5.05
C THR A 101 4.68 -19.97 -5.00
N ILE A 102 5.58 -20.33 -4.09
CA ILE A 102 6.94 -19.80 -4.03
C ILE A 102 7.94 -20.94 -4.21
N ILE A 103 9.14 -20.60 -4.68
CA ILE A 103 10.28 -21.52 -4.70
C ILE A 103 11.01 -21.32 -3.38
N ASP A 104 11.15 -22.38 -2.59
CA ASP A 104 11.90 -22.33 -1.34
C ASP A 104 13.42 -22.31 -1.56
N ALA A 105 14.19 -22.18 -0.48
CA ALA A 105 15.66 -22.14 -0.55
C ALA A 105 16.28 -23.43 -1.12
N LYS A 106 15.52 -24.53 -1.22
CA LYS A 106 15.95 -25.82 -1.78
C LYS A 106 15.49 -26.01 -3.22
N GLY A 107 14.90 -24.97 -3.84
CA GLY A 107 14.39 -25.03 -5.21
C GLY A 107 13.05 -25.74 -5.33
N LYS A 108 12.36 -26.07 -4.22
CA LYS A 108 11.08 -26.78 -4.24
C LYS A 108 9.93 -25.78 -4.25
N GLU A 109 8.93 -26.05 -5.09
CA GLU A 109 7.68 -25.31 -5.07
C GLU A 109 6.88 -25.60 -3.79
N LYS A 110 6.39 -24.53 -3.16
CA LYS A 110 5.51 -24.59 -2.01
C LYS A 110 4.40 -23.56 -2.16
N THR A 111 3.16 -24.01 -2.00
CA THR A 111 1.99 -23.12 -1.95
C THR A 111 1.70 -22.78 -0.49
N LEU A 112 1.67 -21.49 -0.16
CA LEU A 112 1.35 -21.00 1.18
C LEU A 112 0.76 -19.59 1.14
N PRO A 113 0.01 -19.18 2.19
CA PRO A 113 -0.38 -17.78 2.36
C PRO A 113 0.87 -16.91 2.56
N LEU A 114 0.81 -15.67 2.07
CA LEU A 114 1.89 -14.68 2.24
C LEU A 114 1.41 -13.51 3.10
N PRO A 115 2.31 -12.85 3.85
CA PRO A 115 1.98 -11.62 4.56
C PRO A 115 1.44 -10.55 3.61
N ILE A 116 0.48 -9.76 4.10
CA ILE A 116 -0.19 -8.73 3.31
C ILE A 116 0.28 -7.35 3.75
N ILE A 117 0.57 -6.49 2.76
CA ILE A 117 0.79 -5.06 2.94
C ILE A 117 -0.27 -4.31 2.12
N SER A 118 -1.11 -3.51 2.79
CA SER A 118 -2.07 -2.64 2.11
C SER A 118 -1.55 -1.21 2.04
N ILE A 119 -1.79 -0.54 0.92
CA ILE A 119 -1.43 0.85 0.68
C ILE A 119 -2.67 1.59 0.20
N TYR A 120 -3.14 2.53 1.00
CA TYR A 120 -4.32 3.35 0.73
C TYR A 120 -3.89 4.77 0.40
N ILE A 121 -4.14 5.21 -0.83
CA ILE A 121 -3.88 6.58 -1.28
C ILE A 121 -5.21 7.33 -1.29
N LEU A 122 -5.39 8.23 -0.32
CA LEU A 122 -6.60 8.99 -0.07
C LEU A 122 -6.52 10.37 -0.72
N GLY A 123 -7.44 10.67 -1.61
CA GLY A 123 -7.63 11.99 -2.21
C GLY A 123 -8.51 12.94 -1.38
N PHE A 124 -8.71 12.61 -0.10
CA PHE A 124 -9.43 13.41 0.88
C PHE A 124 -8.63 13.43 2.19
N ASP A 125 -8.85 14.45 3.02
CA ASP A 125 -8.11 14.61 4.27
C ASP A 125 -8.67 13.74 5.41
N LEU A 126 -7.82 13.43 6.39
CA LEU A 126 -8.19 12.89 7.70
C LEU A 126 -7.87 13.96 8.76
N PRO A 127 -8.87 14.75 9.20
CA PRO A 127 -8.65 15.90 10.07
C PRO A 127 -8.00 15.57 11.42
N GLU A 128 -8.16 14.34 11.91
CA GLU A 128 -7.67 13.89 13.21
C GLU A 128 -6.14 13.71 13.25
N TYR A 129 -5.50 13.59 12.09
CA TYR A 129 -4.05 13.41 11.97
C TYR A 129 -3.43 14.69 11.44
N SER A 130 -2.27 15.11 11.93
CA SER A 130 -1.53 16.25 11.39
C SER A 130 -0.55 15.88 10.26
N CYS A 131 -0.27 14.59 10.08
CA CYS A 131 0.66 14.07 9.08
C CYS A 131 -0.04 13.67 7.78
N ARG A 132 0.76 13.34 6.75
CA ARG A 132 0.27 12.87 5.43
C ARG A 132 0.55 11.40 5.12
N ALA A 133 1.41 10.76 5.89
CA ALA A 133 1.77 9.37 5.72
C ALA A 133 1.73 8.69 7.09
N ILE A 134 0.92 7.64 7.19
CA ILE A 134 0.74 6.86 8.41
C ILE A 134 1.09 5.43 8.07
N ARG A 135 1.93 4.82 8.90
CA ARG A 135 2.21 3.39 8.86
C ARG A 135 1.61 2.74 10.09
N VAL A 136 0.83 1.69 9.89
CA VAL A 136 0.29 0.88 10.98
C VAL A 136 1.00 -0.46 10.96
N ASP A 137 1.86 -0.66 11.96
CA ASP A 137 2.60 -1.89 12.18
C ASP A 137 1.85 -2.75 13.20
N ASN A 138 1.56 -4.01 12.89
CA ASN A 138 0.96 -4.95 13.85
C ASN A 138 2.02 -5.52 14.78
N LYS A 139 2.54 -4.66 15.66
CA LYS A 139 3.49 -5.07 16.70
C LYS A 139 2.72 -5.81 17.80
N PRO A 140 3.03 -7.10 18.07
CA PRO A 140 2.33 -7.83 19.10
C PRO A 140 2.59 -7.20 20.48
N PHE A 141 1.58 -7.21 21.34
CA PHE A 141 1.67 -6.67 22.70
C PHE A 141 1.34 -7.78 23.72
N ASP A 142 2.23 -8.00 24.67
CA ASP A 142 2.02 -8.92 25.79
C ASP A 142 1.08 -8.26 26.80
N ILE A 143 -0.18 -8.66 26.79
CA ILE A 143 -1.22 -8.13 27.68
C ILE A 143 -1.02 -8.53 29.16
N VAL A 144 -0.25 -9.58 29.45
CA VAL A 144 0.03 -10.00 30.83
C VAL A 144 1.16 -9.17 31.41
N ARG A 145 2.23 -8.94 30.63
CA ARG A 145 3.40 -8.16 31.06
C ARG A 145 3.34 -6.67 30.69
N GLN A 146 2.30 -6.24 30.00
CA GLN A 146 2.11 -4.86 29.54
C GLN A 146 3.31 -4.32 28.74
N LYS A 147 3.80 -5.11 27.77
CA LYS A 147 4.96 -4.72 26.96
C LYS A 147 4.82 -5.12 25.50
N GLU A 148 5.41 -4.33 24.61
CA GLU A 148 5.56 -4.69 23.21
C GLU A 148 6.53 -5.86 23.02
N LEU A 149 6.21 -6.73 22.07
CA LEU A 149 7.05 -7.85 21.65
C LEU A 149 7.80 -7.46 20.37
N GLN A 150 9.13 -7.61 20.40
CA GLN A 150 10.00 -7.26 19.27
C GLN A 150 10.17 -8.42 18.27
N GLN A 151 9.78 -9.63 18.66
CA GLN A 151 9.99 -10.84 17.87
C GLN A 151 8.95 -10.95 16.77
N LYS A 152 9.42 -11.21 15.54
CA LYS A 152 8.55 -11.56 14.43
C LYS A 152 8.01 -12.97 14.60
N ASN A 153 6.75 -13.16 14.21
CA ASN A 153 6.10 -14.46 14.29
C ASN A 153 5.20 -14.65 13.06
N THR A 154 5.43 -15.72 12.32
CA THR A 154 4.70 -16.02 11.08
C THR A 154 3.20 -16.17 11.31
N PHE A 155 2.75 -16.76 12.41
CA PHE A 155 1.32 -16.90 12.70
C PHE A 155 0.64 -15.53 12.83
N ILE A 156 1.27 -14.60 13.56
CA ILE A 156 0.73 -13.24 13.72
C ILE A 156 0.81 -12.46 12.41
N GLU A 157 1.91 -12.57 11.67
CA GLU A 157 2.09 -11.88 10.38
C GLU A 157 1.11 -12.36 9.30
N LEU A 158 0.66 -13.62 9.35
CA LEU A 158 -0.29 -14.16 8.38
C LEU A 158 -1.76 -13.85 8.74
N LEU A 159 -2.07 -13.63 10.03
CA LEU A 159 -3.43 -13.28 10.47
C LEU A 159 -3.66 -11.77 10.59
N THR A 160 -2.61 -10.97 10.48
CA THR A 160 -2.66 -9.51 10.52
C THR A 160 -2.03 -8.94 9.24
N HIS A 161 -2.14 -7.64 8.99
CA HIS A 161 -1.56 -7.01 7.78
C HIS A 161 -1.01 -5.62 8.09
N GLN A 162 0.16 -5.31 7.53
CA GLN A 162 0.70 -3.95 7.62
C GLN A 162 -0.12 -3.03 6.71
N SER A 163 -0.36 -1.79 7.13
CA SER A 163 -1.02 -0.82 6.27
C SER A 163 -0.28 0.51 6.20
N PHE A 164 -0.30 1.12 5.03
CA PHE A 164 0.20 2.46 4.75
C PHE A 164 -0.97 3.32 4.29
N ILE A 165 -1.21 4.43 4.98
CA ILE A 165 -2.28 5.38 4.67
C ILE A 165 -1.60 6.68 4.23
N LEU A 166 -1.79 7.02 2.96
CA LEU A 166 -1.16 8.15 2.28
C LEU A 166 -2.24 9.18 1.92
N ILE A 167 -2.19 10.35 2.53
CA ILE A 167 -3.13 11.45 2.32
C ILE A 167 -2.59 12.34 1.19
N ALA A 168 -3.11 12.11 -0.02
CA ALA A 168 -2.83 12.87 -1.23
C ALA A 168 -3.84 14.02 -1.42
N ALA A 169 -4.10 14.78 -0.35
CA ALA A 169 -4.98 15.94 -0.34
C ALA A 169 -4.27 17.18 0.26
N PRO A 170 -4.73 18.40 -0.05
CA PRO A 170 -4.32 19.59 0.68
C PRO A 170 -4.53 19.40 2.18
N LYS A 171 -3.55 19.83 2.96
CA LYS A 171 -3.58 19.74 4.42
C LYS A 171 -2.84 20.94 4.97
N GLU A 172 -3.45 21.64 5.90
CA GLU A 172 -2.89 22.82 6.53
C GLU A 172 -1.85 22.41 7.58
N ASN A 173 -0.87 23.29 7.82
CA ASN A 173 0.10 23.15 8.91
C ASN A 173 0.93 21.84 8.92
N VAL A 174 1.12 21.21 7.75
CA VAL A 174 2.02 20.06 7.64
C VAL A 174 3.47 20.55 7.64
N GLU A 175 4.23 20.16 8.67
CA GLU A 175 5.68 20.33 8.70
C GLU A 175 6.31 19.53 7.53
N LYS A 176 6.93 20.23 6.58
CA LYS A 176 7.57 19.58 5.42
C LYS A 176 8.98 19.13 5.77
N LYS A 177 9.25 17.83 5.67
CA LYS A 177 10.58 17.24 5.90
C LYS A 177 11.35 16.94 4.61
N ASN A 178 10.77 17.21 3.43
CA ASN A 178 11.34 17.01 2.09
C ASN A 178 11.89 15.59 1.83
N THR A 179 11.30 14.60 2.48
CA THR A 179 11.61 13.18 2.28
C THR A 179 11.28 12.73 0.86
N ARG A 180 11.79 11.56 0.44
CA ARG A 180 11.43 10.97 -0.87
C ARG A 180 9.92 10.69 -0.93
N LEU A 181 9.34 10.21 0.16
CA LEU A 181 7.91 9.94 0.27
C LEU A 181 7.08 11.22 0.17
N GLU A 182 7.43 12.29 0.89
CA GLU A 182 6.69 13.57 0.78
C GLU A 182 6.75 14.14 -0.64
N ARG A 183 7.92 14.12 -1.28
CA ARG A 183 8.06 14.56 -2.68
C ARG A 183 7.23 13.71 -3.63
N PHE A 184 7.17 12.40 -3.40
CA PHE A 184 6.28 11.51 -4.16
C PHE A 184 4.81 11.88 -3.94
N LEU A 185 4.37 12.12 -2.70
CA LEU A 185 3.00 12.52 -2.38
C LEU A 185 2.63 13.87 -3.00
N ASP A 186 3.54 14.84 -3.00
CA ASP A 186 3.33 16.16 -3.59
C ASP A 186 2.99 16.08 -5.10
N LEU A 187 3.39 15.01 -5.82
CA LEU A 187 3.00 14.78 -7.22
C LEU A 187 1.50 14.47 -7.38
N PHE A 188 0.85 13.99 -6.32
CA PHE A 188 -0.57 13.59 -6.33
C PHE A 188 -1.49 14.62 -5.67
N ILE A 189 -0.93 15.57 -4.92
CA ILE A 189 -1.70 16.60 -4.22
C ILE A 189 -2.16 17.64 -5.23
N GLN A 190 -3.47 17.79 -5.35
CA GLN A 190 -4.07 18.86 -6.12
C GLN A 190 -3.90 20.17 -5.34
N LYS A 191 -3.09 21.11 -5.84
CA LYS A 191 -3.35 22.52 -5.51
C LYS A 191 -4.66 22.87 -6.21
N LEU A 192 -5.73 23.08 -5.44
CA LEU A 192 -6.84 23.88 -5.94
C LEU A 192 -6.21 25.20 -6.41
N GLN A 193 -6.18 25.45 -7.72
CA GLN A 193 -6.07 26.83 -8.17
C GLN A 193 -7.32 27.52 -7.62
N ALA A 194 -7.09 28.46 -6.70
CA ALA A 194 -8.12 29.38 -6.25
C ALA A 194 -8.63 30.21 -7.42
#